data_AF-D5Q073-F1
#
_entry.id   AF-D5Q073-F1
#
_cell.length_a   1.000
_cell.length_b   1.000
_cell.length_c   1.000
_cell.angle_alpha   90.00
_cell.angle_beta   90.00
_cell.angle_gamma   90.00
#
_symmetry.space_group_name_H-M   'P 1'
#
loop_
_entity.id
_entity.type
_entity.pdbx_description
1 polymer ?
#
loop_
_entity_poly.entity_id
_entity_poly.type
_entity_poly.pdbx_seq_one_letter_code
_entity_poly.pdbx_strand_id
1 'polypeptide(L)'
;MIHVVKIPVKNKTKEVVRITVYCRVSKNIEEQRSGLNSQIAYFKELSNKVIEIDLAEVYHDVGRSGLIKNGRTSYKKMIVDGL
;
A
#
# COMPACT_ATOMS: atom_id res chain seq x y z
N MET A 1 -33.21 39.98 19.61
CA MET A 1 -32.46 38.87 20.25
C MET A 1 -32.05 37.89 19.16
N ILE A 2 -30.75 37.73 18.92
CA ILE A 2 -30.25 36.86 17.86
C ILE A 2 -30.06 35.47 18.45
N HIS A 3 -30.83 34.50 17.97
CA HIS A 3 -30.66 33.09 18.36
C HIS A 3 -29.58 32.46 17.50
N VAL A 4 -28.39 32.26 18.08
CA VAL A 4 -27.30 31.53 17.45
C VAL A 4 -27.35 30.07 17.91
N VAL A 5 -27.59 29.16 16.97
CA VAL A 5 -27.54 27.71 17.21
C VAL A 5 -26.16 27.18 16.79
N LYS A 6 -25.39 26.67 17.76
CA LYS A 6 -24.13 25.97 17.48
C LYS A 6 -24.44 24.51 17.13
N ILE A 7 -24.25 24.15 15.86
CA ILE A 7 -24.38 22.76 15.41
C ILE A 7 -23.09 22.02 15.77
N PRO A 8 -23.13 20.93 16.56
CA PRO A 8 -21.94 20.15 16.87
C PRO A 8 -21.43 19.48 15.59
N VAL A 9 -20.13 19.63 15.31
CA VAL A 9 -19.48 18.91 14.22
C VAL A 9 -19.52 17.42 14.56
N LYS A 10 -20.14 16.63 13.68
CA LYS A 10 -20.10 15.16 13.77
C LYS A 10 -18.62 14.75 13.74
N ASN A 11 -18.09 14.25 14.86
CA ASN A 11 -16.76 13.67 14.88
C ASN A 11 -16.74 12.50 13.90
N LYS A 12 -16.10 12.69 12.74
CA LYS A 12 -15.83 11.61 11.82
C LYS A 12 -14.85 10.70 12.54
N THR A 13 -15.31 9.53 12.99
CA THR A 13 -14.42 8.47 13.42
C THR A 13 -13.47 8.22 12.26
N LYS A 14 -12.17 8.42 12.50
CA LYS A 14 -11.13 8.14 11.51
C LYS A 14 -11.19 6.64 11.21
N GLU A 15 -11.76 6.28 10.07
CA GLU A 15 -11.85 4.88 9.65
C GLU A 15 -10.46 4.41 9.26
N VAL A 16 -10.02 3.31 9.88
CA VAL A 16 -8.77 2.66 9.52
C VAL A 16 -9.01 1.88 8.24
N VAL A 17 -8.27 2.21 7.19
CA VAL A 17 -8.30 1.54 5.90
C VAL A 17 -7.21 0.48 5.89
N ARG A 18 -7.62 -0.77 5.76
CA ARG A 18 -6.67 -1.88 5.57
C ARG A 18 -6.21 -1.93 4.12
N ILE A 19 -4.90 -1.90 3.91
CA ILE A 19 -4.28 -1.87 2.57
C ILE A 19 -3.31 -3.02 2.37
N THR A 20 -3.04 -3.32 1.09
CA THR A 20 -1.95 -4.17 0.64
C THR A 20 -1.16 -3.43 -0.44
N VAL A 21 0.13 -3.74 -0.58
CA VAL A 21 1.02 -3.10 -1.54
C VAL A 21 1.68 -4.14 -2.43
N TYR A 22 1.82 -3.83 -3.72
CA TYR A 22 2.59 -4.64 -4.66
C TYR A 22 3.72 -3.83 -5.32
N CYS A 23 4.96 -4.29 -5.14
CA CYS A 23 6.16 -3.69 -5.71
C CYS A 23 6.79 -4.61 -6.77
N ARG A 24 7.37 -4.05 -7.83
CA ARG A 24 8.03 -4.87 -8.88
C ARG A 24 9.21 -4.13 -9.50
N VAL A 25 10.24 -4.88 -9.85
CA VAL A 25 11.32 -4.41 -10.73
C VAL A 25 11.51 -5.29 -11.96
N SER A 26 11.96 -4.69 -13.07
CA SER A 26 11.99 -5.34 -14.38
C SER A 26 13.18 -6.26 -14.58
N LYS A 27 14.32 -5.95 -13.95
CA LYS A 27 15.58 -6.66 -14.03
C LYS A 27 15.98 -7.18 -12.65
N ASN A 28 16.74 -8.27 -12.65
CA ASN A 28 17.34 -8.83 -11.46
C ASN A 28 18.79 -8.36 -11.33
N ILE A 29 18.97 -7.05 -11.12
CA ILE A 29 20.28 -6.41 -10.95
C ILE A 29 20.29 -5.59 -9.66
N GLU A 30 21.46 -5.36 -9.08
CA GLU A 30 21.63 -4.74 -7.76
C GLU A 30 20.95 -3.37 -7.64
N GLU A 31 21.12 -2.50 -8.62
CA GLU A 31 20.49 -1.17 -8.63
C GLU A 31 18.96 -1.27 -8.50
N GLN A 32 18.35 -2.19 -9.24
CA GLN A 32 16.92 -2.41 -9.19
C GLN A 32 16.48 -3.14 -7.91
N ARG A 33 17.29 -4.02 -7.35
CA ARG A 33 17.03 -4.62 -6.03
C ARG A 33 17.04 -3.56 -4.93
N SER A 34 18.00 -2.65 -4.97
CA SER A 34 18.05 -1.49 -4.07
C SER A 34 16.78 -0.64 -4.21
N GLY A 35 16.39 -0.30 -5.45
CA GLY A 35 15.15 0.42 -5.70
C GLY A 35 13.89 -0.31 -5.23
N LEU A 36 13.86 -1.65 -5.30
CA LEU A 36 12.77 -2.44 -4.74
C LEU A 36 12.73 -2.35 -3.21
N ASN A 37 13.88 -2.47 -2.56
CA ASN A 37 14.00 -2.36 -1.10
C ASN A 37 13.55 -0.97 -0.62
N SER A 38 13.91 0.10 -1.35
CA SER A 38 13.45 1.46 -1.06
C SER A 38 11.93 1.59 -1.18
N GLN A 39 11.31 0.98 -2.20
CA GLN A 39 9.84 0.97 -2.33
C GLN A 39 9.17 0.28 -1.13
N ILE A 40 9.65 -0.91 -0.76
CA ILE A 40 9.10 -1.67 0.37
C ILE A 40 9.25 -0.88 1.67
N ALA A 41 10.42 -0.29 1.92
CA ALA A 41 10.68 0.53 3.10
C ALA A 41 9.74 1.73 3.16
N TYR A 42 9.55 2.45 2.04
CA TYR A 42 8.66 3.59 1.96
C TYR A 42 7.22 3.25 2.39
N PHE A 43 6.65 2.16 1.88
CA PHE A 43 5.27 1.79 2.21
C PHE A 43 5.12 1.29 3.66
N LYS A 44 6.12 0.60 4.20
CA LYS A 44 6.15 0.23 5.62
C LYS A 44 6.26 1.46 6.52
N GLU A 45 7.02 2.47 6.12
CA GLU A 45 7.06 3.73 6.86
C GLU A 45 5.75 4.51 6.75
N LEU A 46 5.09 4.48 5.59
CA LEU A 46 3.82 5.18 5.37
C LEU A 46 2.73 4.66 6.32
N SER A 47 2.64 3.35 6.51
CA SER A 47 1.68 2.75 7.46
C SER A 47 1.98 3.14 8.92
N ASN A 48 3.25 3.33 9.27
CA ASN A 48 3.62 3.80 10.61
C ASN A 48 3.30 5.31 10.82
N LYS A 49 3.33 6.10 9.75
CA LYS A 49 3.08 7.56 9.80
C LYS A 49 1.60 7.92 9.74
N VAL A 50 0.77 7.08 9.11
CA VAL A 50 -0.65 7.35 8.89
C VAL A 50 -1.50 6.40 9.72
N ILE A 51 -2.04 6.89 10.84
CA ILE A 51 -2.88 6.13 11.79
C ILE A 51 -4.12 5.51 11.13
N GLU A 52 -4.56 6.08 10.01
CA GLU A 52 -5.71 5.62 9.22
C GLU A 52 -5.37 4.48 8.24
N ILE A 53 -4.14 3.96 8.26
CA ILE A 53 -3.69 2.90 7.36
C ILE A 53 -3.23 1.69 8.17
N ASP A 54 -3.85 0.54 7.93
CA ASP A 54 -3.38 -0.76 8.41
C ASP A 54 -2.77 -1.55 7.23
N LEU A 55 -1.44 -1.66 7.19
CA LEU A 55 -0.74 -2.37 6.12
C LEU A 55 -0.73 -3.87 6.41
N ALA A 56 -1.50 -4.64 5.64
CA ALA A 56 -1.63 -6.08 5.80
C ALA A 56 -0.41 -6.86 5.31
N GLU A 57 0.06 -6.57 4.10
CA GLU A 57 1.14 -7.32 3.45
C GLU A 57 1.78 -6.51 2.31
N VAL A 58 3.05 -6.80 2.00
CA VAL A 58 3.76 -6.25 0.84
C VAL A 58 4.21 -7.38 -0.09
N TYR A 59 3.54 -7.48 -1.24
CA TYR A 59 3.86 -8.45 -2.28
C TYR A 59 4.93 -7.88 -3.21
N HIS A 60 5.89 -8.70 -3.64
CA HIS A 60 6.91 -8.22 -4.56
C HIS A 60 7.41 -9.25 -5.59
N ASP A 61 7.78 -8.76 -6.77
CA ASP A 61 8.34 -9.57 -7.86
C ASP A 61 9.62 -8.92 -8.42
N VAL A 62 10.68 -9.71 -8.58
CA VAL A 62 12.01 -9.27 -9.08
C VAL A 62 12.26 -9.83 -10.48
N GLY A 63 12.78 -9.00 -11.39
CA GLY A 63 13.16 -9.45 -12.73
C GLY A 63 11.96 -9.86 -13.59
N ARG A 64 10.78 -9.28 -13.34
CA ARG A 64 9.55 -9.63 -14.06
C ARG A 64 9.14 -8.53 -15.00
N SER A 65 8.75 -8.88 -16.23
CA SER A 65 8.26 -7.92 -17.21
C SER A 65 6.91 -7.33 -16.79
N GLY A 66 6.69 -6.06 -17.16
CA GLY A 66 5.44 -5.32 -17.02
C GLY A 66 4.35 -5.70 -18.03
N LEU A 67 4.70 -6.45 -19.07
CA LEU A 67 3.78 -6.85 -20.15
C LEU A 67 3.16 -8.24 -19.94
N ILE A 68 3.93 -9.18 -19.39
CA ILE A 68 3.47 -10.56 -19.18
C ILE A 68 3.07 -10.79 -17.72
N LYS A 69 1.91 -11.41 -17.51
CA LYS A 69 1.48 -11.87 -16.17
C LYS A 69 2.25 -13.12 -15.71
N ASN A 70 2.84 -13.86 -16.64
CA ASN A 70 3.57 -15.07 -16.31
C ASN A 70 4.84 -14.75 -15.51
N GLY A 71 5.08 -15.53 -14.45
CA GLY A 71 6.18 -15.29 -13.50
C GLY A 71 5.92 -14.26 -12.41
N ARG A 72 4.78 -13.53 -12.41
CA ARG A 72 4.40 -12.63 -11.30
C ARG A 72 3.65 -13.38 -10.20
N THR A 73 4.36 -14.24 -9.49
CA THR A 73 3.74 -15.14 -8.49
C THR A 73 3.19 -14.34 -7.32
N SER A 74 3.93 -13.33 -6.84
CA SER A 74 3.49 -12.49 -5.73
C SER A 74 2.29 -11.63 -6.11
N TYR A 75 2.26 -11.09 -7.34
CA TYR A 75 1.06 -10.42 -7.85
C TYR A 75 -0.17 -11.33 -7.84
N LYS A 76 -0.04 -12.56 -8.35
CA LYS A 76 -1.16 -13.52 -8.38
C LYS A 76 -1.63 -13.84 -6.95
N LYS A 77 -0.69 -14.01 -6.02
CA LYS A 77 -0.99 -14.22 -4.60
C LYS A 77 -1.77 -13.04 -4.02
N MET A 78 -1.34 -11.80 -4.27
CA MET A 78 -2.05 -10.58 -3.83
C MET A 78 -3.51 -10.57 -4.30
N ILE A 79 -3.75 -10.94 -5.57
CA ILE A 79 -5.12 -10.97 -6.11
C ILE A 79 -5.96 -12.04 -5.42
N VAL A 80 -5.40 -13.23 -5.16
CA VAL A 80 -6.12 -14.31 -4.47
C VAL A 80 -6.39 -13.94 -3.01
N ASP A 81 -5.42 -13.36 -2.31
CA ASP A 81 -5.56 -12.97 -0.90
C ASP A 81 -6.54 -11.79 -0.70
N GLY A 82 -6.80 -11.01 -1.76
CA GLY A 82 -7.72 -9.87 -1.75
C GLY A 82 -9.13 -10.16 -2.27
N LEU A 83 -9.40 -11.39 -2.74
CA LEU A 83 -10.72 -11.87 -3.15
C LEU A 83 -11.41 -12.61 -1.99
#